data_AF-A0A346XWS5-F1
#
_entry.id   AF-A0A346XWS5-F1
#
_cell.length_a   1.000
_cell.length_b   1.000
_cell.length_c   1.000
_cell.angle_alpha   90.00
_cell.angle_beta   90.00
_cell.angle_gamma   90.00
#
_symmetry.space_group_name_H-M   'P 1'
#
loop_
_entity.id
_entity.type
_entity.pdbx_description
1 polymer ?
#
loop_
_entity_poly.entity_id
_entity_poly.type
_entity_poly.pdbx_seq_one_letter_code
_entity_poly.pdbx_strand_id
1 'polypeptide(L)'
;MSRSRPPYAPDLREQLIALVKAGRTPEELSRDYEPTAQTIRNWIAADAAEDDPDRLGRAERDELVQLRRENRILREEREILRKAAAWFAAETDATPRRRSRS
;
A
#
# COMPACT_ATOMS: atom_id res chain seq x y z
N MET A 1 17.66 -26.61 -27.31
CA MET A 1 17.44 -25.56 -26.30
C MET A 1 16.63 -24.46 -26.95
N SER A 2 15.46 -24.10 -26.41
CA SER A 2 14.68 -22.97 -26.92
C SER A 2 15.49 -21.69 -26.76
N ARG A 3 15.71 -20.95 -27.85
CA ARG A 3 16.34 -19.63 -27.78
C ARG A 3 15.33 -18.68 -27.14
N SER A 4 15.49 -18.41 -25.85
CA SER A 4 14.78 -17.31 -25.22
C SER A 4 15.32 -16.00 -25.79
N ARG A 5 14.45 -15.18 -26.40
CA ARG A 5 14.82 -13.82 -26.80
C ARG A 5 15.08 -12.99 -25.54
N PRO A 6 16.09 -12.12 -25.52
CA PRO A 6 16.25 -11.19 -24.42
C PRO A 6 14.98 -10.32 -24.29
N PRO A 7 14.58 -9.94 -23.06
CA PRO A 7 13.48 -9.01 -22.86
C PRO A 7 13.72 -7.70 -23.62
N TYR A 8 12.65 -7.09 -24.13
CA TYR A 8 12.74 -5.76 -24.73
C TYR A 8 13.20 -4.73 -23.70
N ALA A 9 13.92 -3.70 -24.17
CA ALA A 9 14.36 -2.60 -23.33
C ALA A 9 13.14 -1.88 -22.69
N PRO A 10 13.22 -1.50 -21.40
CA PRO A 10 12.12 -0.83 -20.70
C PRO A 10 11.73 0.49 -21.39
N ASP A 11 12.71 1.28 -21.81
CA ASP A 11 12.49 2.56 -22.50
C ASP A 11 11.70 2.39 -23.80
N LEU A 12 11.94 1.30 -24.54
CA LEU A 12 11.20 1.00 -25.76
C LEU A 12 9.74 0.66 -25.46
N ARG A 13 9.49 -0.10 -24.39
CA ARG A 13 8.12 -0.39 -23.93
C ARG A 13 7.39 0.91 -23.58
N GLU A 14 8.00 1.77 -22.76
CA GLU A 14 7.42 3.04 -22.33
C GLU A 14 7.12 3.97 -23.51
N GLN A 15 8.07 4.09 -24.45
CA GLN A 15 7.89 4.86 -25.67
C GLN A 15 6.71 4.36 -26.51
N LEU A 16 6.58 3.06 -26.70
CA LEU A 16 5.50 2.48 -27.50
C LEU A 16 4.14 2.62 -26.83
N ILE A 17 4.06 2.47 -25.51
CA ILE A 17 2.83 2.75 -24.76
C ILE A 17 2.43 4.23 -24.92
N ALA A 18 3.38 5.16 -24.80
CA ALA A 18 3.12 6.59 -24.96
C ALA A 18 2.60 6.94 -26.36
N LEU A 19 3.18 6.33 -27.41
CA LEU A 19 2.71 6.52 -28.79
C LEU A 19 1.29 5.99 -28.99
N VAL A 20 0.91 4.88 -28.35
CA VAL A 20 -0.48 4.39 -28.41
C VAL A 20 -1.42 5.31 -27.64
N LYS A 21 -1.03 5.82 -26.47
CA LYS A 21 -1.80 6.85 -25.75
C LYS A 21 -1.97 8.14 -26.58
N ALA A 22 -1.02 8.45 -27.45
CA ALA A 22 -1.09 9.57 -28.40
C ALA A 22 -1.93 9.28 -29.67
N GLY A 23 -2.51 8.08 -29.81
CA GLY A 23 -3.46 7.73 -30.87
C GLY A 23 -2.92 6.85 -31.99
N ARG A 24 -1.66 6.39 -31.92
CA ARG A 24 -1.12 5.39 -32.88
C ARG A 24 -1.67 4.00 -32.56
N THR A 25 -1.83 3.17 -33.58
CA THR A 25 -2.28 1.78 -33.38
C THR A 25 -1.11 0.83 -33.14
N PRO A 26 -1.28 -0.25 -32.34
CA PRO A 26 -0.26 -1.30 -32.20
C PRO A 26 0.17 -1.91 -33.54
N GLU A 27 -0.73 -1.97 -34.52
CA GLU A 27 -0.48 -2.47 -35.87
C GLU A 27 0.48 -1.57 -36.65
N GLU A 28 0.29 -0.25 -36.61
CA GLU A 28 1.21 0.71 -37.21
C GLU A 28 2.58 0.66 -36.53
N LEU A 29 2.61 0.61 -35.21
CA LEU A 29 3.87 0.56 -34.46
C LEU A 29 4.65 -0.74 -34.72
N SER A 30 3.96 -1.86 -34.93
CA SER A 30 4.63 -3.12 -35.28
C SER A 30 5.28 -3.15 -36.66
N ARG A 31 5.00 -2.16 -37.52
CA ARG A 31 5.68 -1.99 -38.81
C ARG A 31 6.95 -1.16 -38.68
N ASP A 32 6.93 -0.19 -37.77
CA ASP A 32 8.02 0.76 -37.57
C ASP A 32 9.05 0.26 -36.53
N TYR A 33 8.63 -0.63 -35.62
CA TYR A 33 9.43 -1.12 -34.51
C TYR A 33 9.47 -2.65 -34.47
N GLU A 34 10.47 -3.21 -33.79
CA GLU A 34 10.66 -4.66 -33.66
C GLU A 34 9.52 -5.40 -32.93
N PRO A 35 8.91 -4.86 -31.85
CA PRO A 35 7.85 -5.57 -31.13
C PRO A 35 6.59 -5.78 -31.99
N THR A 36 6.05 -7.00 -31.92
CA THR A 36 4.79 -7.31 -32.61
C THR A 36 3.61 -6.55 -32.01
N ALA A 37 2.55 -6.33 -32.82
CA ALA A 37 1.33 -5.69 -32.33
C ALA A 37 0.74 -6.40 -31.09
N GLN A 38 0.84 -7.73 -31.02
CA GLN A 38 0.39 -8.49 -29.84
C GLN A 38 1.23 -8.17 -28.59
N THR A 39 2.55 -8.05 -28.74
CA THR A 39 3.43 -7.65 -27.63
C THR A 39 3.05 -6.26 -27.11
N ILE A 40 2.82 -5.31 -28.02
CA ILE A 40 2.42 -3.95 -27.69
C ILE A 40 1.06 -3.94 -26.98
N ARG A 41 0.07 -4.70 -27.47
CA ARG A 41 -1.24 -4.86 -26.81
C ARG A 41 -1.12 -5.42 -25.39
N ASN A 42 -0.25 -6.40 -25.18
CA ASN A 42 -0.02 -6.96 -23.85
C ASN A 42 0.55 -5.92 -22.89
N TRP A 43 1.45 -5.06 -23.36
CA TRP A 43 2.00 -3.98 -22.54
C TRP A 43 0.98 -2.92 -22.16
N ILE A 44 0.09 -2.55 -23.08
CA ILE A 44 -1.01 -1.62 -22.82
C ILE A 44 -1.99 -2.21 -21.79
N ALA A 45 -2.32 -3.50 -21.92
CA ALA A 45 -3.20 -4.16 -20.96
C ALA A 45 -2.58 -4.23 -19.55
N ALA A 46 -1.27 -4.46 -19.46
CA ALA A 46 -0.55 -4.44 -18.18
C ALA A 46 -0.50 -3.03 -17.57
N ASP A 47 -0.22 -2.02 -18.39
CA ASP A 47 -0.22 -0.60 -17.98
C ASP A 47 -1.60 -0.16 -17.45
N ALA A 48 -2.68 -0.51 -18.14
CA ALA A 48 -4.05 -0.22 -17.69
C ALA A 48 -4.44 -0.95 -16.40
N ALA A 49 -3.87 -2.13 -16.14
CA ALA A 49 -4.11 -2.87 -14.89
C ALA A 49 -3.29 -2.34 -13.71
N GLU A 50 -2.17 -1.66 -13.98
CA GLU A 50 -1.38 -0.93 -12.98
C GLU A 50 -2.06 0.41 -12.64
N ASP A 51 -2.62 1.09 -13.64
CA ASP A 51 -3.37 2.34 -13.49
C ASP A 51 -4.81 2.14 -12.96
N ASP A 52 -5.24 0.91 -12.60
CA ASP A 52 -6.59 0.65 -12.06
C ASP A 52 -6.79 1.35 -10.71
N PRO A 53 -7.55 2.47 -10.64
CA PRO A 53 -7.75 3.22 -9.41
C PRO A 53 -8.54 2.42 -8.37
N ASP A 54 -9.32 1.41 -8.79
CA ASP A 54 -10.06 0.56 -7.87
C ASP A 54 -9.13 -0.41 -7.13
N ARG A 55 -7.98 -0.75 -7.70
CA ARG A 55 -6.97 -1.58 -7.03
C ARG A 55 -6.25 -0.79 -5.93
N LEU A 56 -5.84 0.44 -6.22
CA LEU A 56 -5.27 1.35 -5.22
C LEU A 56 -6.29 1.63 -4.11
N GLY A 57 -7.54 1.94 -4.48
CA GLY A 57 -8.60 2.19 -3.51
C GLY A 57 -9.07 0.97 -2.71
N ARG A 58 -8.77 -0.26 -3.13
CA ARG A 58 -9.01 -1.47 -2.31
C ARG A 58 -7.94 -1.63 -1.23
N ALA A 59 -6.66 -1.51 -1.61
CA ALA A 59 -5.56 -1.60 -0.67
C ALA A 59 -5.64 -0.51 0.43
N GLU A 60 -5.93 0.73 0.04
CA GLU A 60 -6.13 1.84 0.99
C GLU A 60 -7.31 1.61 1.95
N ARG A 61 -8.41 1.00 1.46
CA ARG A 61 -9.57 0.67 2.31
C ARG A 61 -9.24 -0.43 3.31
N ASP A 62 -8.51 -1.46 2.90
CA ASP A 62 -8.10 -2.55 3.79
C ASP A 62 -7.16 -2.03 4.88
N GLU A 63 -6.21 -1.17 4.53
CA GLU A 63 -5.32 -0.50 5.48
C GLU A 63 -6.11 0.37 6.47
N LEU A 64 -7.07 1.15 5.99
CA LEU A 64 -7.94 1.98 6.83
C LEU A 64 -8.74 1.12 7.84
N VAL A 65 -9.21 -0.05 7.43
CA VAL A 65 -9.94 -0.98 8.32
C VAL A 65 -9.01 -1.52 9.41
N GLN A 66 -7.79 -1.95 9.07
CA GLN A 66 -6.81 -2.41 10.05
C GLN A 66 -6.44 -1.31 11.06
N LEU A 67 -6.12 -0.12 10.56
CA LEU A 67 -5.76 1.02 11.41
C LEU A 67 -6.90 1.41 12.36
N ARG A 68 -8.16 1.37 11.91
CA ARG A 68 -9.31 1.63 12.80
C ARG A 68 -9.44 0.58 13.90
N ARG A 69 -9.18 -0.69 13.57
CA ARG A 69 -9.21 -1.79 14.55
C ARG A 69 -8.10 -1.63 15.58
N GLU A 70 -6.87 -1.36 15.14
CA GLU A 70 -5.74 -1.12 16.02
C GLU A 70 -5.98 0.10 16.92
N ASN A 71 -6.48 1.21 16.36
CA ASN A 71 -6.77 2.40 17.15
C ASN A 71 -7.81 2.13 18.24
N ARG A 72 -8.81 1.30 17.95
CA ARG A 72 -9.80 0.87 18.94
C ARG A 72 -9.16 0.08 20.08
N ILE A 73 -8.31 -0.90 19.75
CA ILE A 73 -7.58 -1.71 20.74
C ILE A 73 -6.68 -0.83 21.61
N LEU A 74 -5.88 0.03 20.99
CA LEU A 74 -4.98 0.94 21.70
C LEU A 74 -5.72 1.88 22.65
N ARG A 75 -6.91 2.36 22.27
CA ARG A 75 -7.75 3.17 23.16
C ARG A 75 -8.24 2.38 24.37
N GLU A 76 -8.68 1.14 24.16
CA GLU A 76 -9.11 0.26 25.24
C GLU A 76 -7.96 -0.03 26.22
N GLU A 77 -6.78 -0.38 25.70
CA GLU A 77 -5.56 -0.60 26.50
C GLU A 77 -5.18 0.66 27.29
N ARG A 78 -5.21 1.83 26.66
CA ARG A 78 -4.90 3.09 27.34
C ARG A 78 -5.85 3.37 28.50
N GLU A 79 -7.14 3.08 28.34
CA GLU A 79 -8.12 3.29 29.41
C GLU A 79 -7.94 2.28 30.57
N ILE A 80 -7.55 1.04 30.28
CA ILE A 80 -7.20 0.06 31.32
C ILE A 80 -5.99 0.56 32.11
N LEU A 81 -4.92 0.96 31.43
CA LEU A 81 -3.70 1.48 32.06
C LEU A 81 -3.98 2.74 32.89
N ARG A 82 -4.84 3.64 32.39
CA ARG A 82 -5.24 4.85 33.11
C ARG A 82 -5.98 4.51 34.41
N LYS A 83 -6.92 3.57 34.36
CA LYS A 83 -7.65 3.11 35.56
C LYS A 83 -6.73 2.44 36.56
N ALA A 84 -5.80 1.60 36.09
CA ALA A 84 -4.80 0.97 36.94
C ALA A 84 -3.91 2.02 37.63
N ALA A 85 -3.37 2.98 36.87
CA ALA A 85 -2.55 4.06 37.41
C ALA A 85 -3.31 4.90 38.46
N ALA A 86 -4.58 5.21 38.22
CA ALA A 86 -5.42 5.93 39.19
C ALA A 86 -5.65 5.12 40.47
N TRP A 87 -5.90 3.81 40.35
CA TRP A 87 -6.05 2.91 41.51
C TRP A 87 -4.75 2.86 42.35
N PHE A 88 -3.59 2.69 41.70
CA PHE A 88 -2.30 2.67 42.39
C PHE A 88 -1.99 3.99 43.08
N ALA A 89 -2.27 5.13 42.44
CA ALA A 89 -2.06 6.45 43.05
C ALA A 89 -2.90 6.65 44.32
N ALA A 90 -4.15 6.18 44.32
CA ALA A 90 -5.04 6.25 45.48
C ALA A 90 -4.56 5.37 46.65
N GLU A 91 -4.03 4.17 46.36
CA GLU A 91 -3.48 3.27 47.38
C GLU A 91 -2.21 3.85 48.03
N THR A 92 -1.34 4.51 47.25
CA THR A 92 -0.12 5.12 47.78
C THR A 92 -0.40 6.31 48.71
N ASP A 93 -1.43 7.12 48.42
CA ASP A 93 -1.84 8.26 49.26
C ASP A 93 -2.55 7.82 50.55
N ALA A 94 -3.13 6.62 50.57
CA ALA A 94 -3.85 6.08 51.73
C ALA A 94 -2.93 5.53 52.83
N THR A 95 -1.60 5.46 52.63
CA THR A 95 -0.67 5.06 53.71
C THR A 95 -0.44 6.21 54.69
N PRO A 96 -0.95 6.16 55.94
CA PRO A 96 -0.69 7.22 56.89
C PRO A 96 0.80 7.19 57.25
N ARG A 97 1.51 8.31 57.02
CA ARG A 97 2.85 8.52 57.60
C ARG A 97 2.72 8.35 59.11
N ARG A 98 3.16 7.19 59.60
CA ARG A 98 3.18 6.78 61.01
C ARG A 98 3.66 7.96 61.86
N ARG A 99 2.73 8.64 62.53
CA ARG A 99 3.06 9.75 63.44
C ARG A 99 3.87 9.20 64.61
N SER A 100 5.15 9.48 64.61
CA SER A 100 6.04 9.30 65.76
C SER A 100 5.47 10.13 66.92
N ARG A 101 5.05 9.46 68.00
CA ARG A 101 4.72 10.10 69.28
C ARG A 101 6.03 10.40 70.01
N SER A 102 6.24 11.66 70.38
CA SER A 102 7.17 12.12 71.42
C SER A 102 6.38 12.87 72.47
#